data_AF-S8AP58-F1
#
_entry.id   AF-S8AP58-F1
#
_cell.length_a   1.000
_cell.length_b   1.000
_cell.length_c   1.000
_cell.angle_alpha   90.00
_cell.angle_beta   90.00
_cell.angle_gamma   90.00
#
_symmetry.space_group_name_H-M   'P 1'
#
loop_
_entity.id
_entity.type
_entity.pdbx_description
1 polymer ?
#
loop_
_entity_poly.entity_id
_entity_poly.type
_entity_poly.pdbx_seq_one_letter_code
_entity_poly.pdbx_strand_id
1 'polypeptide(L)'
;MGHVGRLSTTQTQQTLTRDADRYVVESSESGCVCDMVVPFDQVRGFFERTQIQTAVNLSATDPDLILDPNCESPTMSIRFVGTSRTLSDYELLSKTHPVKEHRQNMTSKRETSRTKSAKSAKSETKRQAQIQNRLKMLKSAREIVTGGQDFAFFSIDVESWEKNHDIITEVGITRYLPRKGGWMINSSSNEIESDHIIIKEHRFYKNGDYVADASGNFEFGDSRFVPLTDLKATIASFMKTPSTIERQFVLVGHDVNVDIEYLRKLGYDLETIGFAVVFDTVEMWKAMAGTLNGISLNRLCGELNIPAWNLHNAGNDARYTMTAFLEMATRFRPDIEITNMDE
;
A
#
# COMPACT_ATOMS: atom_id res chain seq x y z
N MET A 1 26.94 40.82 -56.25
CA MET A 1 27.50 40.21 -55.02
C MET A 1 26.43 40.26 -53.95
N GLY A 2 26.20 39.15 -53.23
CA GLY A 2 25.34 39.12 -52.03
C GLY A 2 24.02 38.37 -52.18
N HIS A 3 24.07 37.04 -52.23
CA HIS A 3 22.93 36.17 -51.89
C HIS A 3 22.89 35.98 -50.37
N VAL A 4 21.74 36.24 -49.74
CA VAL A 4 21.48 35.86 -48.34
C VAL A 4 20.67 34.57 -48.36
N GLY A 5 21.28 33.51 -47.85
CA GLY A 5 20.78 32.14 -47.91
C GLY A 5 19.62 31.87 -46.95
N ARG A 6 18.66 31.11 -47.46
CA ARG A 6 17.69 30.32 -46.68
C ARG A 6 18.47 29.25 -45.91
N LEU A 7 18.42 29.31 -44.58
CA LEU A 7 18.85 28.21 -43.72
C LEU A 7 17.90 27.03 -43.92
N SER A 8 18.37 25.99 -44.60
CA SER A 8 17.71 24.68 -44.61
C SER A 8 18.03 23.98 -43.29
N THR A 9 17.02 23.84 -42.43
CA THR A 9 17.07 22.91 -41.30
C THR A 9 17.06 21.48 -41.85
N THR A 10 18.25 20.94 -42.11
CA THR A 10 18.44 19.50 -42.23
C THR A 10 18.50 18.96 -40.80
N GLN A 11 17.33 18.65 -40.21
CA GLN A 11 17.28 17.74 -39.08
C GLN A 11 17.67 16.37 -39.62
N THR A 12 18.93 16.02 -39.45
CA THR A 12 19.38 14.63 -39.56
C THR A 12 18.60 13.85 -38.51
N GLN A 13 17.55 13.13 -38.91
CA GLN A 13 16.99 12.04 -38.10
C GLN A 13 18.12 11.04 -37.88
N GLN A 14 18.89 11.22 -36.81
CA GLN A 14 19.70 10.14 -36.27
C GLN A 14 18.69 9.06 -35.88
N THR A 15 18.73 7.97 -36.64
CA THR A 15 18.02 6.73 -36.35
C THR A 15 18.54 6.28 -34.99
N LEU A 16 17.77 6.50 -33.93
CA LEU A 16 18.14 6.17 -32.55
C LEU A 16 18.21 4.64 -32.41
N THR A 17 19.40 4.09 -32.52
CA THR A 17 19.63 2.65 -32.35
C THR A 17 19.61 2.29 -30.86
N ARG A 18 18.90 1.20 -30.50
CA ARG A 18 18.81 0.66 -29.12
C ARG A 18 20.01 -0.23 -28.79
N ASP A 19 21.19 0.23 -29.14
CA ASP A 19 22.41 -0.55 -29.02
C ASP A 19 22.83 -0.62 -27.54
N ALA A 20 23.06 -1.84 -27.04
CA ALA A 20 23.56 -2.08 -25.70
C ALA A 20 24.77 -3.03 -25.75
N ASP A 21 25.93 -2.52 -25.35
CA ASP A 21 27.17 -3.31 -25.28
C ASP A 21 27.12 -4.27 -24.11
N ARG A 22 27.54 -5.50 -24.37
CA ARG A 22 27.53 -6.60 -23.41
C ARG A 22 28.95 -7.02 -23.09
N TYR A 23 29.16 -7.27 -21.81
CA TYR A 23 30.41 -7.75 -21.27
C TYR A 23 30.16 -9.01 -20.47
N VAL A 24 31.15 -9.88 -20.39
CA VAL A 24 31.15 -11.02 -19.47
C VAL A 24 32.20 -10.82 -18.41
N VAL A 25 31.90 -11.28 -17.20
CA VAL A 25 32.86 -11.36 -16.11
C VAL A 25 33.42 -12.77 -16.11
N GLU A 26 34.74 -12.89 -16.25
CA GLU A 26 35.45 -14.17 -16.29
C GLU A 26 36.37 -14.28 -15.06
N SER A 27 36.39 -15.45 -14.43
CA SER A 27 37.35 -15.75 -13.37
C SER A 27 38.74 -15.96 -13.97
N SER A 28 39.73 -15.18 -13.52
CA SER A 28 41.10 -15.24 -14.03
C SER A 28 41.78 -16.60 -13.76
N GLU A 29 41.32 -17.34 -12.75
CA GLU A 29 41.85 -18.67 -12.38
C GLU A 29 41.28 -19.82 -13.22
N SER A 30 40.03 -19.70 -13.68
CA SER A 30 39.31 -20.80 -14.35
C SER A 30 38.93 -20.52 -15.81
N GLY A 31 39.09 -19.29 -16.28
CA GLY A 31 38.68 -18.82 -17.62
C GLY A 31 37.18 -18.95 -17.89
N CYS A 32 36.37 -19.19 -16.86
CA CYS A 32 34.95 -19.45 -16.99
C CYS A 32 34.15 -18.16 -16.81
N VAL A 33 33.11 -18.00 -17.65
CA VAL A 33 32.15 -16.89 -17.54
C VAL A 33 31.29 -17.06 -16.29
N CYS A 34 31.43 -16.11 -15.38
CA CYS A 34 30.74 -16.02 -14.10
C CYS A 34 29.44 -15.22 -14.18
N ASP A 35 29.39 -14.17 -15.02
CA ASP A 35 28.20 -13.34 -15.20
C ASP A 35 28.23 -12.54 -16.51
N MET A 36 27.10 -11.97 -16.93
CA MET A 36 26.97 -11.04 -18.05
C MET A 36 26.47 -9.68 -17.55
N VAL A 37 27.22 -8.62 -17.86
CA VAL A 37 26.99 -7.27 -17.34
C VAL A 37 26.87 -6.23 -18.46
N VAL A 38 26.29 -5.08 -18.13
CA VAL A 38 26.16 -3.90 -19.00
C VAL A 38 26.71 -2.66 -18.31
N PRO A 39 27.40 -1.75 -19.03
CA PRO A 39 27.91 -0.53 -18.41
C PRO A 39 26.78 0.30 -17.80
N PHE A 40 27.01 0.84 -16.60
CA PHE A 40 26.00 1.60 -15.87
C PHE A 40 25.53 2.84 -16.64
N ASP A 41 26.41 3.48 -17.41
CA ASP A 41 26.04 4.63 -18.25
C ASP A 41 24.99 4.27 -19.31
N GLN A 42 24.96 3.02 -19.80
CA GLN A 42 23.93 2.57 -20.75
C GLN A 42 22.59 2.33 -20.05
N VAL A 43 22.61 1.86 -18.81
CA VAL A 43 21.42 1.72 -17.95
C VAL A 43 20.86 3.10 -17.60
N ARG A 44 21.72 4.04 -17.21
CA ARG A 44 21.35 5.44 -16.94
C ARG A 44 20.71 6.09 -18.15
N GLY A 45 21.35 5.99 -19.32
CA GLY A 45 20.80 6.52 -20.56
C GLY A 45 19.46 5.86 -20.95
N PHE A 46 19.25 4.58 -20.63
CA PHE A 46 17.95 3.93 -20.80
C PHE A 46 16.87 4.52 -19.88
N PHE A 47 17.18 4.75 -18.60
CA PHE A 47 16.25 5.38 -17.68
C PHE A 47 15.92 6.81 -18.09
N GLU A 48 16.91 7.64 -18.43
CA GLU A 48 16.69 9.02 -18.90
C GLU A 48 15.75 9.05 -20.13
N ARG A 49 15.98 8.16 -21.11
CA ARG A 49 15.09 8.04 -22.28
C ARG A 49 13.68 7.61 -21.90
N THR A 50 13.56 6.66 -20.97
CA THR A 50 12.26 6.16 -20.51
C THR A 50 11.50 7.26 -19.77
N GLN A 51 12.18 8.02 -18.90
CA GLN A 51 11.61 9.17 -18.21
C GLN A 51 11.07 10.23 -19.19
N ILE A 52 11.84 10.56 -20.24
CA ILE A 52 11.40 11.49 -21.30
C ILE A 52 10.16 10.95 -22.02
N GLN A 53 10.07 9.65 -22.26
CA GLN A 53 8.96 9.02 -23.01
C GLN A 53 7.70 8.81 -22.18
N THR A 54 7.84 8.51 -20.89
CA THR A 54 6.71 8.07 -20.03
C THR A 54 6.34 9.09 -18.95
N ALA A 55 7.15 10.15 -18.77
CA ALA A 55 7.04 11.10 -17.66
C ALA A 55 7.12 10.46 -16.25
N VAL A 56 7.53 9.20 -16.16
CA VAL A 56 7.76 8.49 -14.88
C VAL A 56 9.20 8.75 -14.45
N ASN A 57 9.42 9.29 -13.26
CA ASN A 57 10.76 9.48 -12.72
C ASN A 57 11.36 8.14 -12.26
N LEU A 58 12.53 7.78 -12.78
CA LEU A 58 13.21 6.49 -12.58
C LEU A 58 14.65 6.65 -12.02
N SER A 59 15.09 7.86 -11.67
CA SER A 59 16.48 8.09 -11.29
C SER A 59 16.67 7.93 -9.79
N ALA A 60 17.38 6.87 -9.39
CA ALA A 60 18.10 6.81 -8.12
C ALA A 60 19.59 6.96 -8.44
N THR A 61 20.22 8.03 -7.94
CA THR A 61 21.68 8.20 -8.04
C THR A 61 22.33 7.42 -6.91
N ASP A 62 22.75 6.18 -7.20
CA ASP A 62 23.69 5.44 -6.36
C ASP A 62 25.09 5.51 -7.00
N PRO A 63 26.05 6.25 -6.42
CA PRO A 63 27.40 6.40 -6.97
C PRO A 63 28.23 5.11 -6.97
N ASP A 64 27.81 4.06 -6.25
CA ASP A 64 28.58 2.82 -6.09
C ASP A 64 28.34 1.79 -7.21
N LEU A 65 27.50 2.09 -8.21
CA LEU A 65 27.10 1.14 -9.29
C LEU A 65 27.88 1.30 -10.61
N ILE A 66 29.01 2.01 -10.63
CA ILE A 66 29.79 2.22 -11.86
C ILE A 66 30.59 0.97 -12.22
N LEU A 67 30.24 0.32 -13.33
CA LEU A 67 31.09 -0.70 -13.97
C LEU A 67 32.22 -0.02 -14.73
N ASP A 68 33.45 -0.10 -14.21
CA ASP A 68 34.66 0.28 -14.94
C ASP A 68 35.25 -0.94 -15.68
N PRO A 69 35.13 -1.02 -17.02
CA PRO A 69 35.66 -2.14 -17.80
C PRO A 69 37.19 -2.22 -17.79
N ASN A 70 37.90 -1.19 -17.32
CA ASN A 70 39.36 -1.19 -17.16
C ASN A 70 39.80 -1.49 -15.72
N CYS A 71 38.87 -1.82 -14.81
CA CYS A 71 39.19 -2.15 -13.44
C CYS A 71 39.97 -3.48 -13.38
N GLU A 72 41.27 -3.41 -13.08
CA GLU A 72 42.13 -4.57 -12.92
C GLU A 72 41.85 -5.25 -11.56
N SER A 73 41.03 -6.30 -11.57
CA SER A 73 40.87 -7.20 -10.42
C SER A 73 41.82 -8.40 -10.53
N PRO A 74 42.52 -8.79 -9.45
CA PRO A 74 43.45 -9.92 -9.48
C PRO A 74 42.75 -11.28 -9.70
N THR A 75 41.43 -11.36 -9.48
CA THR A 75 40.66 -12.62 -9.52
C THR A 75 39.60 -12.65 -10.62
N MET A 76 39.27 -11.51 -11.23
CA MET A 76 38.23 -11.38 -12.25
C MET A 76 38.65 -10.43 -13.36
N SER A 77 38.25 -10.73 -14.59
CA SER A 77 38.43 -9.88 -15.75
C SER A 77 37.10 -9.63 -16.45
N ILE A 78 36.92 -8.43 -17.01
CA ILE A 78 35.72 -8.06 -17.76
C ILE A 78 36.07 -8.05 -19.24
N ARG A 79 35.30 -8.78 -20.06
CA ARG A 79 35.57 -8.91 -21.50
C ARG A 79 34.35 -8.53 -22.32
N PHE A 80 34.53 -7.67 -23.32
CA PHE A 80 33.49 -7.33 -24.27
C PHE A 80 33.11 -8.55 -25.14
N VAL A 81 31.81 -8.80 -25.31
CA VAL A 81 31.28 -9.94 -26.08
C VAL A 81 30.43 -9.54 -27.28
N GLY A 82 29.97 -8.29 -27.36
CA GLY A 82 29.24 -7.78 -28.50
C GLY A 82 28.15 -6.77 -28.13
N THR A 83 27.53 -6.18 -29.13
CA THR A 83 26.45 -5.19 -28.97
C THR A 83 25.12 -5.82 -29.32
N SER A 84 24.16 -5.79 -28.40
CA SER A 84 22.78 -6.25 -28.63
C SER A 84 21.92 -5.08 -29.11
N ARG A 85 21.23 -5.22 -30.25
CA ARG A 85 20.28 -4.21 -30.76
C ARG A 85 18.83 -4.64 -30.64
N THR A 86 18.61 -5.95 -30.63
CA THR A 86 17.31 -6.61 -30.48
C THR A 86 17.37 -7.65 -29.36
N LEU A 87 16.19 -8.12 -28.91
CA LEU A 87 16.09 -9.24 -27.97
C LEU A 87 16.74 -10.51 -28.54
N SER A 88 16.64 -10.73 -29.86
CA SER A 88 17.28 -11.87 -30.51
C SER A 88 18.81 -11.80 -30.45
N ASP A 89 19.39 -10.61 -30.60
CA ASP A 89 20.85 -10.42 -30.48
C ASP A 89 21.31 -10.71 -29.04
N TYR A 90 20.54 -10.25 -28.06
CA TYR A 90 20.80 -10.53 -26.65
C TYR A 90 20.75 -12.03 -26.34
N GLU A 91 19.71 -12.73 -26.79
CA GLU A 91 19.58 -14.17 -26.59
C GLU A 91 20.68 -14.96 -27.30
N LEU A 92 21.12 -14.50 -28.47
CA LEU A 92 22.23 -15.11 -29.20
C LEU A 92 23.55 -14.95 -28.43
N LEU A 93 23.87 -13.73 -27.99
CA LEU A 93 25.08 -13.44 -27.19
C LEU A 93 25.09 -14.22 -25.86
N SER A 94 23.92 -14.36 -25.22
CA SER A 94 23.77 -15.13 -23.99
C SER A 94 23.98 -16.63 -24.21
N LYS A 95 23.59 -17.16 -25.38
CA LYS A 95 23.80 -18.57 -25.76
C LYS A 95 25.25 -18.86 -26.13
N THR A 96 25.96 -17.92 -26.76
CA THR A 96 27.37 -18.09 -27.14
C THR A 96 28.32 -17.91 -25.96
N HIS A 97 27.90 -17.16 -24.93
CA HIS A 97 28.64 -16.99 -23.68
C HIS A 97 27.81 -17.45 -22.47
N PRO A 98 27.57 -18.76 -22.33
CA PRO A 98 26.72 -19.28 -21.26
C PRO A 98 27.39 -19.06 -19.91
N VAL A 99 26.72 -18.31 -19.05
CA VAL A 99 27.10 -18.16 -17.64
C VAL A 99 26.99 -19.52 -16.96
N LYS A 100 28.00 -19.92 -16.18
CA LYS A 100 27.91 -21.14 -15.36
C LYS A 100 26.82 -20.94 -14.30
N GLU A 101 25.63 -21.44 -14.59
CA GLU A 101 24.59 -21.62 -13.57
C GLU A 101 25.18 -22.43 -12.41
N HIS A 102 25.02 -21.93 -11.19
CA HIS A 102 25.22 -22.71 -9.98
C HIS A 102 24.35 -23.97 -10.09
N ARG A 103 25.00 -25.12 -10.33
CA ARG A 103 24.35 -26.40 -10.59
C ARG A 103 23.56 -26.83 -9.33
N GLN A 104 22.25 -26.60 -9.34
CA GLN A 104 21.31 -27.51 -8.68
C GLN A 104 20.80 -28.51 -9.72
N ASN A 105 21.13 -29.78 -9.48
CA ASN A 105 20.94 -31.00 -10.28
C ASN A 105 19.82 -31.04 -11.36
N MET A 106 20.21 -31.53 -12.54
CA MET A 106 19.35 -31.89 -13.67
C MET A 106 18.68 -33.26 -13.51
N THR A 107 17.80 -33.41 -12.52
CA THR A 107 16.66 -34.35 -12.54
C THR A 107 15.33 -33.60 -12.71
N SER A 108 15.40 -32.29 -12.94
CA SER A 108 14.35 -31.37 -12.55
C SER A 108 13.34 -30.98 -13.63
N LYS A 109 13.33 -31.50 -14.88
CA LYS A 109 12.30 -31.05 -15.86
C LYS A 109 10.87 -31.52 -15.52
N ARG A 110 10.71 -32.70 -14.92
CA ARG A 110 9.41 -33.18 -14.39
C ARG A 110 9.10 -32.57 -13.02
N GLU A 111 10.13 -32.28 -12.21
CA GLU A 111 9.99 -31.59 -10.93
C GLU A 111 9.83 -30.08 -11.06
N THR A 112 10.28 -29.41 -12.11
CA THR A 112 10.12 -27.95 -12.36
C THR A 112 8.75 -27.63 -12.90
N SER A 113 8.19 -28.50 -13.75
CA SER A 113 6.76 -28.49 -14.07
C SER A 113 5.92 -28.71 -12.81
N ARG A 114 6.23 -29.76 -12.02
CA ARG A 114 5.53 -30.02 -10.75
C ARG A 114 5.76 -28.96 -9.69
N THR A 115 6.91 -28.30 -9.62
CA THR A 115 7.21 -27.26 -8.62
C THR A 115 6.76 -25.88 -9.06
N LYS A 116 6.70 -25.55 -10.37
CA LYS A 116 5.97 -24.37 -10.86
C LYS A 116 4.47 -24.55 -10.70
N SER A 117 3.92 -25.72 -11.04
CA SER A 117 2.52 -26.09 -10.76
C SER A 117 2.23 -26.15 -9.27
N ALA A 118 3.15 -26.65 -8.43
CA ALA A 118 2.98 -26.66 -6.98
C ALA A 118 3.19 -25.26 -6.36
N LYS A 119 4.03 -24.40 -6.93
CA LYS A 119 4.18 -22.99 -6.52
C LYS A 119 2.94 -22.18 -6.92
N SER A 120 2.42 -22.36 -8.13
CA SER A 120 1.17 -21.72 -8.57
C SER A 120 -0.03 -22.27 -7.79
N ALA A 121 -0.09 -23.58 -7.51
CA ALA A 121 -1.12 -24.18 -6.68
C ALA A 121 -1.01 -23.75 -5.20
N LYS A 122 0.20 -23.63 -4.64
CA LYS A 122 0.40 -23.05 -3.29
C LYS A 122 0.02 -21.57 -3.23
N SER A 123 0.34 -20.80 -4.27
CA SER A 123 -0.07 -19.40 -4.41
C SER A 123 -1.59 -19.28 -4.49
N GLU A 124 -2.24 -20.14 -5.29
CA GLU A 124 -3.69 -20.17 -5.41
C GLU A 124 -4.35 -20.64 -4.11
N THR A 125 -3.79 -21.64 -3.43
CA THR A 125 -4.28 -22.09 -2.11
C THR A 125 -4.15 -20.98 -1.07
N LYS A 126 -3.06 -20.22 -1.07
CA LYS A 126 -2.88 -19.06 -0.19
C LYS A 126 -3.90 -17.97 -0.51
N ARG A 127 -4.14 -17.69 -1.80
CA ARG A 127 -5.15 -16.74 -2.27
C ARG A 127 -6.55 -17.16 -1.82
N GLN A 128 -6.91 -18.43 -2.02
CA GLN A 128 -8.19 -18.97 -1.59
C GLN A 128 -8.34 -18.93 -0.06
N ALA A 129 -7.30 -19.27 0.69
CA ALA A 129 -7.31 -19.12 2.15
C ALA A 129 -7.52 -17.67 2.59
N GLN A 130 -6.88 -16.69 1.91
CA GLN A 130 -7.10 -15.27 2.19
C GLN A 130 -8.53 -14.84 1.89
N ILE A 131 -9.09 -15.25 0.74
CA ILE A 131 -10.50 -14.97 0.39
C ILE A 131 -11.43 -15.56 1.46
N GLN A 132 -11.23 -16.82 1.85
CA GLN A 132 -12.03 -17.47 2.89
C GLN A 132 -11.90 -16.78 4.24
N ASN A 133 -10.71 -16.34 4.63
CA ASN A 133 -10.52 -15.60 5.87
C ASN A 133 -11.26 -14.25 5.85
N ARG A 134 -11.22 -13.53 4.74
CA ARG A 134 -11.95 -12.25 4.59
C ARG A 134 -13.47 -12.45 4.56
N LEU A 135 -13.96 -13.52 3.94
CA LEU A 135 -15.38 -13.88 3.99
C LEU A 135 -15.83 -14.24 5.41
N LYS A 136 -15.00 -14.95 6.18
CA LYS A 136 -15.25 -15.22 7.61
C LYS A 136 -15.28 -13.92 8.42
N MET A 137 -14.38 -12.98 8.13
CA MET A 137 -14.37 -11.66 8.76
C MET A 137 -15.68 -10.91 8.49
N LEU A 138 -16.16 -10.86 7.24
CA LEU A 138 -17.46 -10.24 6.91
C LEU A 138 -18.65 -10.91 7.62
N LYS A 139 -18.66 -12.25 7.68
CA LYS A 139 -19.68 -13.00 8.42
C LYS A 139 -19.68 -12.62 9.90
N SER A 140 -18.51 -12.63 10.53
CA SER A 140 -18.34 -12.25 11.94
C SER A 140 -18.72 -10.77 12.18
N ALA A 141 -18.32 -9.86 11.28
CA ALA A 141 -18.71 -8.45 11.36
C ALA A 141 -20.23 -8.29 11.36
N ARG A 142 -20.92 -8.98 10.43
CA ARG A 142 -22.38 -8.97 10.39
C ARG A 142 -22.99 -9.51 11.68
N GLU A 143 -22.55 -10.68 12.14
CA GLU A 143 -23.04 -11.30 13.38
C GLU A 143 -22.89 -10.35 14.57
N ILE A 144 -21.71 -9.77 14.75
CA ILE A 144 -21.39 -8.84 15.84
C ILE A 144 -22.22 -7.55 15.75
N VAL A 145 -22.35 -6.94 14.57
CA VAL A 145 -23.18 -5.74 14.37
C VAL A 145 -24.67 -6.03 14.61
N THR A 146 -25.15 -7.21 14.23
CA THR A 146 -26.54 -7.64 14.51
C THR A 146 -26.76 -8.13 15.93
N GLY A 147 -25.69 -8.49 16.64
CA GLY A 147 -25.71 -8.99 18.03
C GLY A 147 -26.19 -7.96 19.05
N GLY A 148 -26.32 -6.69 18.65
CA GLY A 148 -26.95 -5.66 19.48
C GLY A 148 -25.99 -5.11 20.52
N GLN A 149 -26.40 -5.10 21.79
CA GLN A 149 -25.83 -4.20 22.81
C GLN A 149 -24.59 -4.73 23.53
N ASP A 150 -24.12 -5.94 23.20
CA ASP A 150 -22.99 -6.61 23.85
C ASP A 150 -21.63 -6.01 23.43
N PHE A 151 -21.62 -5.19 22.36
CA PHE A 151 -20.41 -4.65 21.78
C PHE A 151 -20.37 -3.12 21.82
N ALA A 152 -19.19 -2.58 22.06
CA ALA A 152 -18.88 -1.17 21.87
C ALA A 152 -17.86 -1.04 20.74
N PHE A 153 -18.19 -0.28 19.71
CA PHE A 153 -17.35 -0.16 18.53
C PHE A 153 -16.59 1.14 18.58
N PHE A 154 -15.31 1.08 18.23
CA PHE A 154 -14.42 2.22 18.17
C PHE A 154 -13.70 2.22 16.84
N SER A 155 -13.66 3.38 16.18
CA SER A 155 -12.79 3.63 15.04
C SER A 155 -11.83 4.74 15.40
N ILE A 156 -10.57 4.57 15.02
CA ILE A 156 -9.50 5.52 15.27
C ILE A 156 -8.77 5.72 13.95
N ASP A 157 -8.47 6.97 13.65
CA ASP A 157 -7.65 7.38 12.52
C ASP A 157 -6.62 8.40 13.03
N VAL A 158 -5.38 8.30 12.56
CA VAL A 158 -4.28 9.14 13.01
C VAL A 158 -3.56 9.78 11.83
N GLU A 159 -3.54 11.11 11.82
CA GLU A 159 -2.79 11.87 10.83
C GLU A 159 -1.40 12.24 11.34
N SER A 160 -0.43 12.24 10.42
CA SER A 160 0.95 12.63 10.68
C SER A 160 1.42 13.65 9.65
N TRP A 161 2.47 14.38 10.00
CA TRP A 161 3.04 15.37 9.09
C TRP A 161 3.77 14.69 7.92
N GLU A 162 3.40 15.05 6.69
CA GLU A 162 3.91 14.43 5.46
C GLU A 162 5.43 14.54 5.26
N LYS A 163 6.10 15.46 5.97
CA LYS A 163 7.57 15.64 5.94
C LYS A 163 8.29 14.90 7.06
N ASN A 164 7.57 14.50 8.11
CA ASN A 164 8.09 13.68 9.19
C ASN A 164 6.96 12.92 9.90
N HIS A 165 6.80 11.65 9.56
CA HIS A 165 5.77 10.75 10.09
C HIS A 165 5.93 10.41 11.59
N ASP A 166 7.01 10.85 12.25
CA ASP A 166 7.10 10.75 13.71
C ASP A 166 6.35 11.89 14.41
N ILE A 167 5.95 12.93 13.67
CA ILE A 167 5.15 14.05 14.17
C ILE A 167 3.69 13.78 13.88
N ILE A 168 2.99 13.24 14.86
CA ILE A 168 1.53 13.05 14.81
C ILE A 168 0.84 14.39 14.97
N THR A 169 -0.07 14.74 14.07
CA THR A 169 -0.74 16.05 14.08
C THR A 169 -2.13 15.96 14.68
N GLU A 170 -2.88 14.90 14.34
CA GLU A 170 -4.30 14.78 14.66
C GLU A 170 -4.66 13.35 15.04
N VAL A 171 -5.69 13.20 15.87
CA VAL A 171 -6.31 11.92 16.19
C VAL A 171 -7.83 12.09 16.07
N GLY A 172 -8.42 11.25 15.23
CA GLY A 172 -9.86 11.06 15.17
C GLY A 172 -10.27 9.84 15.95
N ILE A 173 -11.35 9.96 16.71
CA ILE A 173 -11.95 8.79 17.36
C ILE A 173 -13.47 8.84 17.21
N THR A 174 -14.04 7.72 16.82
CA THR A 174 -15.48 7.53 16.70
C THR A 174 -15.91 6.34 17.53
N ARG A 175 -16.99 6.50 18.29
CA ARG A 175 -17.62 5.46 19.10
C ARG A 175 -19.02 5.21 18.60
N TYR A 176 -19.36 3.94 18.36
CA TYR A 176 -20.73 3.50 18.14
C TYR A 176 -21.17 2.57 19.28
N LEU A 177 -22.31 2.91 19.90
CA LEU A 177 -22.94 2.10 20.95
C LEU A 177 -24.33 1.64 20.46
N PRO A 178 -24.49 0.39 20.03
CA PRO A 178 -25.76 -0.10 19.52
C PRO A 178 -26.86 -0.03 20.59
N ARG A 179 -28.06 0.38 20.14
CA ARG A 179 -29.29 0.25 20.91
C ARG A 179 -29.97 -1.08 20.62
N LYS A 180 -31.02 -1.39 21.39
CA LYS A 180 -31.87 -2.56 21.18
C LYS A 180 -32.47 -2.49 19.77
N GLY A 181 -32.08 -3.41 18.89
CA GLY A 181 -32.45 -3.40 17.47
C GLY A 181 -31.25 -3.33 16.51
N GLY A 182 -30.04 -3.03 17.01
CA GLY A 182 -28.81 -2.99 16.21
C GLY A 182 -28.75 -1.79 15.25
N TRP A 183 -27.79 -1.84 14.32
CA TRP A 183 -27.65 -0.83 13.28
C TRP A 183 -28.73 -0.98 12.22
N MET A 184 -29.44 0.11 11.90
CA MET A 184 -30.33 0.20 10.76
C MET A 184 -29.72 1.15 9.72
N ILE A 185 -29.91 0.84 8.44
CA ILE A 185 -29.56 1.77 7.36
C ILE A 185 -30.42 3.04 7.58
N ASN A 186 -29.77 4.20 7.70
CA ASN A 186 -30.34 5.50 8.14
C ASN A 186 -30.58 5.64 9.66
N SER A 187 -29.92 4.85 10.51
CA SER A 187 -29.90 5.04 11.96
C SER A 187 -29.45 6.48 12.32
N SER A 188 -30.11 7.05 13.33
CA SER A 188 -29.91 8.46 13.72
C SER A 188 -28.49 8.73 14.24
N SER A 189 -28.01 9.96 14.02
CA SER A 189 -26.70 10.47 14.46
C SER A 189 -26.40 10.28 15.95
N ASN A 190 -27.41 10.10 16.81
CA ASN A 190 -27.28 10.04 18.26
C ASN A 190 -26.68 8.73 18.82
N GLU A 191 -26.42 7.72 17.98
CA GLU A 191 -25.76 6.47 18.41
C GLU A 191 -24.26 6.44 18.14
N ILE A 192 -23.79 7.31 17.24
CA ILE A 192 -22.39 7.44 16.87
C ILE A 192 -21.89 8.80 17.31
N GLU A 193 -20.90 8.79 18.20
CA GLU A 193 -20.21 9.97 18.69
C GLU A 193 -18.82 10.02 18.08
N SER A 194 -18.38 11.21 17.68
CA SER A 194 -17.07 11.42 17.07
C SER A 194 -16.38 12.59 17.75
N ASP A 195 -15.07 12.50 17.88
CA ASP A 195 -14.21 13.54 18.44
C ASP A 195 -12.99 13.70 17.53
N HIS A 196 -12.54 14.94 17.41
CA HIS A 196 -11.42 15.30 16.57
C HIS A 196 -10.42 16.11 17.41
N ILE A 197 -9.21 15.55 17.56
CA ILE A 197 -8.18 16.10 18.43
C ILE A 197 -7.01 16.55 17.57
N ILE A 198 -6.68 17.83 17.66
CA ILE A 198 -5.45 18.40 17.11
C ILE A 198 -4.42 18.49 18.24
N ILE A 199 -3.24 17.91 18.04
CA ILE A 199 -2.16 17.96 19.03
C ILE A 199 -1.64 19.40 19.12
N LYS A 200 -1.80 20.02 20.30
CA LYS A 200 -1.57 21.45 20.50
C LYS A 200 -0.15 21.87 20.13
N GLU A 201 0.85 21.07 20.49
CA GLU A 201 2.26 21.30 20.20
C GLU A 201 2.56 21.20 18.70
N HIS A 202 1.81 20.37 17.98
CA HIS A 202 2.05 20.04 16.57
C HIS A 202 1.12 20.77 15.60
N ARG A 203 0.21 21.62 16.09
CA ARG A 203 -0.80 22.34 15.27
C ARG A 203 -0.27 23.18 14.11
N PHE A 204 1.03 23.50 14.12
CA PHE A 204 1.71 24.27 13.08
C PHE A 204 2.25 23.42 11.93
N TYR A 205 2.35 22.11 12.12
CA TYR A 205 2.69 21.17 11.05
C TYR A 205 1.43 20.91 10.23
N LYS A 206 1.40 21.46 9.02
CA LYS A 206 0.31 21.29 8.07
C LYS A 206 0.78 20.45 6.89
N ASN A 207 -0.10 19.55 6.46
CA ASN A 207 0.02 18.88 5.18
C ASN A 207 -0.45 19.83 4.07
N GLY A 208 -0.15 19.51 2.82
CA GLY A 208 -0.63 20.29 1.68
C GLY A 208 0.20 20.11 0.41
N ASP A 209 1.42 19.57 0.53
CA ASP A 209 2.26 19.30 -0.62
C ASP A 209 1.82 18.00 -1.33
N TYR A 210 1.37 16.99 -0.56
CA TYR A 210 0.92 15.70 -1.10
C TYR A 210 -0.49 15.29 -0.63
N VAL A 211 -0.85 15.67 0.60
CA VAL A 211 -2.15 15.36 1.21
C VAL A 211 -2.86 16.66 1.55
N ALA A 212 -4.16 16.77 1.23
CA ALA A 212 -4.92 17.98 1.52
C ALA A 212 -5.01 18.21 3.04
N ASP A 213 -4.83 19.46 3.50
CA ASP A 213 -5.08 19.83 4.89
C ASP A 213 -6.58 20.09 5.10
N ALA A 214 -7.26 19.16 5.77
CA ALA A 214 -8.65 19.31 6.20
C ALA A 214 -8.79 19.40 7.73
N SER A 215 -7.69 19.62 8.45
CA SER A 215 -7.66 19.61 9.93
C SER A 215 -8.63 20.59 10.60
N GLY A 216 -8.93 21.69 9.91
CA GLY A 216 -9.90 22.70 10.37
C GLY A 216 -11.38 22.36 10.12
N ASN A 217 -11.68 21.30 9.37
CA ASN A 217 -13.01 21.04 8.82
C ASN A 217 -13.61 19.74 9.37
N PHE A 218 -13.84 19.69 10.69
CA PHE A 218 -14.51 18.55 11.31
C PHE A 218 -16.03 18.64 11.11
N GLU A 219 -16.63 17.66 10.43
CA GLU A 219 -18.04 17.68 10.03
C GLU A 219 -19.01 17.29 11.16
N PHE A 220 -18.49 16.71 12.25
CA PHE A 220 -19.29 16.10 13.31
C PHE A 220 -19.18 16.82 14.66
N GLY A 221 -18.63 18.04 14.67
CA GLY A 221 -18.48 18.86 15.87
C GLY A 221 -17.35 19.89 15.72
N ASP A 222 -16.74 20.25 16.84
CA ASP A 222 -15.61 21.18 16.88
C ASP A 222 -14.29 20.44 17.14
N SER A 223 -13.24 20.77 16.37
CA SER A 223 -11.89 20.27 16.62
C SER A 223 -11.35 20.79 17.96
N ARG A 224 -10.81 19.89 18.80
CA ARG A 224 -10.25 20.24 20.11
C ARG A 224 -8.73 20.26 20.06
N PHE A 225 -8.13 21.28 20.66
CA PHE A 225 -6.68 21.35 20.83
C PHE A 225 -6.29 20.73 22.16
N VAL A 226 -5.62 19.58 22.11
CA VAL A 226 -5.23 18.82 23.30
C VAL A 226 -3.71 18.75 23.38
N PRO A 227 -3.08 19.08 24.53
CA PRO A 227 -1.66 18.86 24.73
C PRO A 227 -1.29 17.38 24.55
N LEU A 228 -0.13 17.10 23.96
CA LEU A 228 0.36 15.74 23.77
C LEU A 228 0.40 14.94 25.09
N THR A 229 0.69 15.61 26.21
CA THR A 229 0.70 15.02 27.55
C THR A 229 -0.66 14.50 28.01
N ASP A 230 -1.75 15.13 27.55
CA ASP A 230 -3.11 14.86 27.99
C ASP A 230 -3.86 13.95 27.00
N LEU A 231 -3.27 13.70 25.83
CA LEU A 231 -3.86 12.88 24.77
C LEU A 231 -4.23 11.48 25.29
N LYS A 232 -3.35 10.90 26.14
CA LYS A 232 -3.59 9.58 26.74
C LYS A 232 -4.72 9.53 27.77
N ALA A 233 -4.95 10.62 28.50
CA ALA A 233 -6.13 10.68 29.36
C ALA A 233 -7.40 10.90 28.53
N THR A 234 -7.27 11.69 27.45
CA THR A 234 -8.38 12.12 26.61
C THR A 234 -9.00 10.97 25.82
N ILE A 235 -8.21 10.23 25.05
CA ILE A 235 -8.72 9.08 24.27
C ILE A 235 -9.27 8.00 25.24
N ALA A 236 -8.59 7.73 26.36
CA ALA A 236 -9.08 6.78 27.36
C ALA A 236 -10.42 7.20 27.97
N SER A 237 -10.63 8.50 28.18
CA SER A 237 -11.90 9.04 28.66
C SER A 237 -13.02 8.88 27.63
N PHE A 238 -12.73 9.14 26.35
CA PHE A 238 -13.70 8.96 25.26
C PHE A 238 -14.13 7.48 25.12
N MET A 239 -13.19 6.55 25.33
CA MET A 239 -13.46 5.12 25.26
C MET A 239 -14.33 4.57 26.41
N LYS A 240 -14.54 5.33 27.49
CA LYS A 240 -15.40 4.89 28.60
C LYS A 240 -16.86 4.81 28.17
N THR A 241 -17.46 3.63 28.27
CA THR A 241 -18.88 3.44 27.96
C THR A 241 -19.77 3.79 29.16
N PRO A 242 -20.87 4.54 28.98
CA PRO A 242 -21.70 5.03 30.09
C PRO A 242 -22.63 3.98 30.74
N SER A 243 -22.59 2.71 30.33
CA SER A 243 -23.54 1.69 30.78
C SER A 243 -23.04 0.86 31.95
N THR A 244 -24.00 0.38 32.75
CA THR A 244 -23.82 -0.72 33.71
C THR A 244 -23.60 -2.09 33.06
N ILE A 245 -23.83 -2.19 31.74
CA ILE A 245 -23.62 -3.39 30.95
C ILE A 245 -22.16 -3.42 30.50
N GLU A 246 -21.46 -4.49 30.85
CA GLU A 246 -20.12 -4.79 30.34
C GLU A 246 -20.21 -5.10 28.84
N ARG A 247 -19.41 -4.38 28.03
CA ARG A 247 -19.39 -4.56 26.57
C ARG A 247 -18.01 -4.99 26.11
N GLN A 248 -17.98 -5.90 25.13
CA GLN A 248 -16.76 -6.24 24.44
C GLN A 248 -16.39 -5.13 23.46
N PHE A 249 -15.12 -4.73 23.47
CA PHE A 249 -14.65 -3.65 22.61
C PHE A 249 -14.26 -4.18 21.24
N VAL A 250 -14.72 -3.49 20.20
CA VAL A 250 -14.41 -3.79 18.80
C VAL A 250 -13.67 -2.61 18.20
N LEU A 251 -12.50 -2.85 17.65
CA LEU A 251 -11.74 -1.84 16.89
C LEU A 251 -12.08 -1.96 15.40
N VAL A 252 -12.26 -0.82 14.74
CA VAL A 252 -12.56 -0.71 13.31
C VAL A 252 -11.60 0.29 12.69
N GLY A 253 -10.82 -0.14 11.70
CA GLY A 253 -9.89 0.74 10.98
C GLY A 253 -9.98 0.62 9.47
N HIS A 254 -9.22 1.46 8.80
CA HIS A 254 -9.03 1.45 7.35
C HIS A 254 -7.53 1.35 7.06
N ASP A 255 -7.03 0.12 6.88
CA ASP A 255 -5.60 -0.20 7.04
C ASP A 255 -5.11 -0.02 8.49
N VAL A 256 -5.81 -0.69 9.40
CA VAL A 256 -5.76 -0.43 10.86
C VAL A 256 -4.36 -0.56 11.47
N ASN A 257 -3.47 -1.36 10.87
CA ASN A 257 -2.14 -1.59 11.43
C ASN A 257 -1.31 -0.30 11.49
N VAL A 258 -1.51 0.61 10.53
CA VAL A 258 -0.81 1.90 10.49
C VAL A 258 -1.21 2.75 11.70
N ASP A 259 -2.50 2.88 11.97
CA ASP A 259 -3.01 3.62 13.13
C ASP A 259 -2.55 3.00 14.45
N ILE A 260 -2.54 1.66 14.53
CA ILE A 260 -2.05 0.94 15.72
C ILE A 260 -0.59 1.28 16.01
N GLU A 261 0.26 1.36 14.98
CA GLU A 261 1.66 1.76 15.14
C GLU A 261 1.80 3.20 15.61
N TYR A 262 1.00 4.12 15.08
CA TYR A 262 1.00 5.51 15.56
C TYR A 262 0.52 5.64 17.01
N LEU A 263 -0.54 4.93 17.39
CA LEU A 263 -1.01 4.88 18.77
C LEU A 263 0.08 4.35 19.71
N ARG A 264 0.81 3.30 19.31
CA ARG A 264 1.96 2.78 20.08
C ARG A 264 3.05 3.84 20.26
N LYS A 265 3.37 4.63 19.23
CA LYS A 265 4.32 5.77 19.35
C LYS A 265 3.85 6.81 20.36
N LEU A 266 2.53 7.00 20.50
CA LEU A 266 1.92 7.88 21.49
C LEU A 266 1.82 7.25 22.90
N GLY A 267 2.40 6.07 23.10
CA GLY A 267 2.36 5.36 24.39
C GLY A 267 1.01 4.70 24.70
N TYR A 268 0.19 4.49 23.67
CA TYR A 268 -1.02 3.68 23.73
C TYR A 268 -0.71 2.23 23.39
N ASP A 269 -0.86 1.37 24.38
CA ASP A 269 -0.84 -0.06 24.16
C ASP A 269 -2.27 -0.58 24.06
N LEU A 270 -2.66 -1.03 22.87
CA LEU A 270 -4.01 -1.56 22.61
C LEU A 270 -4.28 -2.85 23.40
N GLU A 271 -3.25 -3.60 23.77
CA GLU A 271 -3.39 -4.78 24.62
C GLU A 271 -3.97 -4.39 25.98
N THR A 272 -3.63 -3.19 26.48
CA THR A 272 -4.19 -2.66 27.73
C THR A 272 -5.64 -2.20 27.61
N ILE A 273 -6.13 -1.93 26.40
CA ILE A 273 -7.52 -1.54 26.14
C ILE A 273 -8.43 -2.77 26.05
N GLY A 274 -7.88 -3.93 25.64
CA GLY A 274 -8.61 -5.19 25.63
C GLY A 274 -9.65 -5.30 24.51
N PHE A 275 -9.32 -4.82 23.30
CA PHE A 275 -10.17 -5.05 22.13
C PHE A 275 -10.32 -6.55 21.87
N ALA A 276 -11.56 -7.04 21.90
CA ALA A 276 -11.88 -8.45 21.68
C ALA A 276 -11.73 -8.82 20.20
N VAL A 277 -12.05 -7.88 19.30
CA VAL A 277 -12.06 -8.08 17.85
C VAL A 277 -11.58 -6.82 17.15
N VAL A 278 -10.85 -6.98 16.04
CA VAL A 278 -10.41 -5.91 15.14
C VAL A 278 -10.94 -6.19 13.73
N PHE A 279 -11.56 -5.19 13.12
CA PHE A 279 -12.01 -5.21 11.73
C PHE A 279 -11.28 -4.18 10.89
N ASP A 280 -10.83 -4.61 9.72
CA ASP A 280 -10.20 -3.76 8.72
C ASP A 280 -11.11 -3.63 7.49
N THR A 281 -11.59 -2.43 7.24
CA THR A 281 -12.52 -2.15 6.13
C THR A 281 -11.90 -2.37 4.75
N VAL A 282 -10.56 -2.28 4.61
CA VAL A 282 -9.85 -2.61 3.36
C VAL A 282 -9.93 -4.12 3.09
N GLU A 283 -9.72 -4.94 4.11
CA GLU A 283 -9.80 -6.40 3.99
C GLU A 283 -11.24 -6.89 3.80
N MET A 284 -12.20 -6.26 4.47
CA MET A 284 -13.62 -6.50 4.24
C MET A 284 -14.02 -6.15 2.80
N TRP A 285 -13.53 -5.04 2.25
CA TRP A 285 -13.86 -4.61 0.88
C TRP A 285 -13.33 -5.61 -0.15
N LYS A 286 -12.09 -6.07 0.03
CA LYS A 286 -11.49 -7.10 -0.83
C LYS A 286 -12.39 -8.34 -0.94
N ALA A 287 -13.02 -8.77 0.15
CA ALA A 287 -14.00 -9.85 0.09
C ALA A 287 -15.33 -9.45 -0.56
N MET A 288 -15.91 -8.30 -0.22
CA MET A 288 -17.17 -7.85 -0.80
C MET A 288 -17.11 -7.66 -2.32
N ALA A 289 -16.01 -7.09 -2.82
CA ALA A 289 -15.81 -6.79 -4.24
C ALA A 289 -15.08 -7.91 -5.00
N GLY A 290 -14.76 -9.04 -4.35
CA GLY A 290 -14.07 -10.16 -5.00
C GLY A 290 -12.67 -9.82 -5.55
N THR A 291 -11.97 -8.86 -4.94
CA THR A 291 -10.71 -8.30 -5.43
C THR A 291 -9.55 -8.50 -4.44
N LEU A 292 -8.32 -8.43 -4.93
CA LEU A 292 -7.12 -8.41 -4.08
C LEU A 292 -6.61 -6.98 -3.84
N ASN A 293 -7.08 -6.02 -4.62
CA ASN A 293 -6.66 -4.63 -4.51
C ASN A 293 -7.34 -3.97 -3.32
N GLY A 294 -6.57 -3.17 -2.58
CA GLY A 294 -7.14 -2.30 -1.55
C GLY A 294 -8.03 -1.22 -2.17
N ILE A 295 -8.70 -0.48 -1.30
CA ILE A 295 -9.53 0.66 -1.65
C ILE A 295 -9.20 1.79 -0.68
N SER A 296 -9.11 3.03 -1.17
CA SER A 296 -9.02 4.21 -0.32
C SER A 296 -10.36 4.50 0.36
N LEU A 297 -10.37 5.16 1.51
CA LEU A 297 -11.60 5.51 2.23
C LEU A 297 -12.56 6.32 1.36
N ASN A 298 -12.07 7.33 0.62
CA ASN A 298 -12.87 8.13 -0.31
C ASN A 298 -13.67 7.25 -1.27
N ARG A 299 -12.95 6.37 -1.98
CA ARG A 299 -13.56 5.46 -2.94
C ARG A 299 -14.51 4.47 -2.26
N LEU A 300 -14.16 3.93 -1.09
CA LEU A 300 -15.04 3.03 -0.34
C LEU A 300 -16.36 3.72 0.01
N CYS A 301 -16.32 4.95 0.50
CA CYS A 301 -17.52 5.76 0.74
C CYS A 301 -18.33 5.95 -0.54
N GLY A 302 -17.70 6.24 -1.67
CA GLY A 302 -18.36 6.34 -2.98
C GLY A 302 -19.07 5.05 -3.39
N GLU A 303 -18.40 3.90 -3.32
CA GLU A 303 -18.99 2.59 -3.64
C GLU A 303 -20.15 2.22 -2.71
N LEU A 304 -20.13 2.72 -1.47
CA LEU A 304 -21.19 2.53 -0.49
C LEU A 304 -22.28 3.62 -0.54
N ASN A 305 -22.19 4.61 -1.42
CA ASN A 305 -23.07 5.78 -1.46
C ASN A 305 -23.12 6.56 -0.13
N ILE A 306 -21.99 6.64 0.58
CA ILE A 306 -21.81 7.46 1.78
C ILE A 306 -21.29 8.84 1.33
N PRO A 307 -22.02 9.94 1.58
CA PRO A 307 -21.56 11.27 1.23
C PRO A 307 -20.45 11.71 2.20
N ALA A 308 -19.20 11.46 1.82
CA ALA A 308 -18.02 11.83 2.59
C ALA A 308 -17.47 13.20 2.18
N TRP A 309 -17.15 14.04 3.16
CA TRP A 309 -16.64 15.39 2.99
C TRP A 309 -15.40 15.58 3.88
N ASN A 310 -14.47 16.43 3.44
CA ASN A 310 -13.29 16.80 4.25
C ASN A 310 -12.52 15.58 4.79
N LEU A 311 -12.25 14.60 3.91
CA LEU A 311 -11.28 13.54 4.17
C LEU A 311 -9.88 14.14 4.37
N HIS A 312 -9.01 13.43 5.08
CA HIS A 312 -7.76 13.96 5.68
C HIS A 312 -8.02 14.90 6.86
N ASN A 313 -9.16 14.70 7.51
CA ASN A 313 -9.44 15.17 8.84
C ASN A 313 -9.66 13.89 9.66
N ALA A 314 -8.77 13.60 10.59
CA ALA A 314 -8.76 12.31 11.26
C ALA A 314 -10.13 11.99 11.90
N GLY A 315 -10.81 12.99 12.46
CA GLY A 315 -12.15 12.82 13.05
C GLY A 315 -13.22 12.42 12.03
N ASN A 316 -13.21 13.03 10.86
CA ASN A 316 -14.07 12.65 9.74
C ASN A 316 -13.73 11.25 9.24
N ASP A 317 -12.45 10.94 9.06
CA ASP A 317 -11.98 9.65 8.53
C ASP A 317 -12.35 8.50 9.47
N ALA A 318 -12.21 8.66 10.79
CA ALA A 318 -12.72 7.71 11.78
C ALA A 318 -14.25 7.54 11.70
N ARG A 319 -15.00 8.63 11.48
CA ARG A 319 -16.47 8.57 11.38
C ARG A 319 -16.93 7.89 10.11
N TYR A 320 -16.32 8.19 8.98
CA TYR A 320 -16.63 7.55 7.71
C TYR A 320 -16.18 6.10 7.67
N THR A 321 -15.05 5.76 8.29
CA THR A 321 -14.60 4.37 8.48
C THR A 321 -15.63 3.57 9.29
N MET A 322 -16.10 4.09 10.43
CA MET A 322 -17.17 3.46 11.20
C MET A 322 -18.45 3.28 10.39
N THR A 323 -18.87 4.32 9.66
CA THR A 323 -20.09 4.29 8.83
C THR A 323 -19.96 3.25 7.71
N ALA A 324 -18.81 3.19 7.03
CA ALA A 324 -18.53 2.22 5.99
C ALA A 324 -18.54 0.79 6.53
N PHE A 325 -17.90 0.54 7.68
CA PHE A 325 -17.93 -0.76 8.35
C PHE A 325 -19.37 -1.25 8.62
N LEU A 326 -20.20 -0.39 9.22
CA LEU A 326 -21.58 -0.72 9.54
C LEU A 326 -22.39 -1.02 8.27
N GLU A 327 -22.26 -0.19 7.22
CA GLU A 327 -22.89 -0.42 5.92
C GLU A 327 -22.46 -1.74 5.27
N MET A 328 -21.15 -2.04 5.29
CA MET A 328 -20.61 -3.29 4.74
C MET A 328 -21.15 -4.51 5.48
N ALA A 329 -21.13 -4.48 6.81
CA ALA A 329 -21.65 -5.56 7.65
C ALA A 329 -23.15 -5.81 7.42
N THR A 330 -23.95 -4.75 7.25
CA THR A 330 -25.39 -4.86 7.02
C THR A 330 -25.74 -5.29 5.60
N ARG A 331 -24.99 -4.84 4.59
CA ARG A 331 -25.20 -5.20 3.18
C ARG A 331 -24.75 -6.62 2.86
N PHE A 332 -23.74 -7.14 3.56
CA PHE A 332 -23.23 -8.48 3.33
C PHE A 332 -24.35 -9.52 3.51
N ARG A 333 -24.71 -10.25 2.45
CA ARG A 333 -25.68 -11.35 2.47
C ARG A 333 -24.92 -12.67 2.36
N PRO A 334 -24.87 -13.50 3.43
CA PRO A 334 -24.15 -14.77 3.41
C PRO A 334 -24.80 -15.80 2.47
N ASP A 335 -26.03 -15.55 2.02
CA ASP A 335 -26.89 -16.45 1.25
C ASP A 335 -26.68 -16.31 -0.27
N ILE A 336 -25.88 -15.35 -0.72
CA ILE A 336 -25.39 -15.33 -2.10
C ILE A 336 -24.19 -16.25 -2.14
N GLU A 337 -24.46 -17.54 -2.38
CA GLU A 337 -23.47 -18.39 -3.04
C GLU A 337 -22.92 -17.58 -4.21
N ILE A 338 -21.59 -17.51 -4.34
CA ILE A 338 -20.94 -16.92 -5.50
C ILE A 338 -21.29 -17.85 -6.68
N THR A 339 -22.51 -17.71 -7.20
CA THR A 339 -22.90 -18.29 -8.47
C THR A 339 -22.11 -17.51 -9.50
N ASN A 340 -21.19 -18.22 -10.11
CA ASN A 340 -20.31 -17.79 -11.19
C ASN A 340 -21.00 -16.74 -12.06
N MET A 341 -20.56 -15.48 -11.96
CA MET A 341 -20.79 -14.47 -12.98
C MET A 341 -19.75 -14.70 -14.09
N ASP A 342 -19.94 -15.80 -14.82
CA ASP A 342 -19.31 -16.08 -16.10
C ASP A 342 -20.35 -16.86 -16.95
N GLU A 343 -21.32 -16.11 -17.50
CA GLU A 343 -22.03 -16.44 -18.74
C GLU A 343 -22.08 -15.22 -19.65
#